data_AF-A0A962ZFN4-F1
#
_entry.id   AF-A0A962ZFN4-F1
#
_cell.length_a   1.000
_cell.length_b   1.000
_cell.length_c   1.000
_cell.angle_alpha   90.00
_cell.angle_beta   90.00
_cell.angle_gamma   90.00
#
_symmetry.space_group_name_H-M   'P 1'
#
loop_
_entity.id
_entity.type
_entity.pdbx_description
1 polymer ?
#
loop_
_entity_poly.entity_id
_entity_poly.type
_entity_poly.pdbx_seq_one_letter_code
_entity_poly.pdbx_strand_id
1 'polypeptide(L)'
;TLAREYFRFRISDPKRYQLFDRLEQKVIKEQAVPELVEKLHKIRDANFVHLTRIIEARIEEGNLEDVPPIYHICSAWALAHGAAALMESPFYQRLIEDKDDFIDFLIDIGIRMGNRGQRGK
;
A
#
# COMPACT_ATOMS: atom_id res chain seq x y z
N THR A 1 14.06 0.89 3.68
CA THR A 1 13.33 -0.10 4.50
C THR A 1 12.33 -0.82 3.61
N LEU A 2 11.87 -2.02 3.96
CA LEU A 2 10.92 -2.76 3.12
C LEU A 2 9.59 -2.02 2.91
N ALA A 3 9.12 -1.26 3.91
CA ALA A 3 7.96 -0.36 3.75
C ALA A 3 8.19 0.69 2.66
N ARG A 4 9.41 1.27 2.57
CA ARG A 4 9.81 2.16 1.47
C ARG A 4 9.75 1.47 0.13
N GLU A 5 10.33 0.27 0.01
CA GLU A 5 10.36 -0.47 -1.26
C GLU A 5 8.97 -0.96 -1.66
N TYR A 6 8.13 -1.39 -0.72
CA TYR A 6 6.75 -1.76 -0.97
C TYR A 6 5.91 -0.55 -1.39
N PHE A 7 6.00 0.58 -0.69
CA PHE A 7 5.34 1.82 -1.09
C PHE A 7 5.79 2.27 -2.46
N ARG A 8 7.12 2.40 -2.63
CA ARG A 8 7.74 2.83 -3.87
C ARG A 8 7.30 1.93 -5.01
N PHE A 9 7.33 0.61 -4.86
CA PHE A 9 6.85 -0.32 -5.88
C PHE A 9 5.36 -0.13 -6.22
N ARG A 10 4.51 0.14 -5.22
CA ARG A 10 3.06 0.31 -5.43
C ARG A 10 2.70 1.66 -6.05
N ILE A 11 3.51 2.70 -5.82
CA ILE A 11 3.28 4.06 -6.34
C ILE A 11 4.20 4.42 -7.51
N SER A 12 5.23 3.62 -7.82
CA SER A 12 6.15 3.88 -8.94
C SER A 12 5.49 3.70 -10.30
N ASP A 13 4.39 2.94 -10.34
CA ASP A 13 3.55 2.81 -11.52
C ASP A 13 2.07 2.80 -11.11
N PRO A 14 1.51 3.99 -10.81
CA PRO A 14 0.11 4.14 -10.39
C PRO A 14 -0.88 3.59 -11.42
N LYS A 15 -0.56 3.76 -12.71
CA LYS A 15 -1.38 3.27 -13.82
C LYS A 15 -1.46 1.76 -13.83
N ARG A 16 -0.33 1.08 -13.70
CA ARG A 16 -0.29 -0.38 -13.62
C ARG A 16 -0.98 -0.89 -12.36
N TYR A 17 -0.76 -0.25 -11.21
CA TYR A 17 -1.47 -0.59 -9.98
C TYR A 17 -2.99 -0.56 -10.19
N GLN A 18 -3.51 0.55 -10.72
CA GLN A 18 -4.94 0.71 -10.94
C GLN A 18 -5.49 -0.22 -12.01
N LEU A 19 -4.72 -0.50 -13.06
CA LEU A 19 -5.12 -1.45 -14.09
C LEU A 19 -5.29 -2.84 -13.48
N PHE A 20 -4.34 -3.27 -12.64
CA PHE A 20 -4.46 -4.53 -11.90
C PHE A 20 -5.70 -4.55 -11.02
N ASP A 21 -5.96 -3.48 -10.26
CA ASP A 21 -7.13 -3.39 -9.38
C ASP A 21 -8.45 -3.47 -10.16
N ARG A 22 -8.57 -2.71 -11.27
CA ARG A 22 -9.73 -2.74 -12.16
C ARG A 22 -9.95 -4.09 -12.82
N LEU A 23 -8.87 -4.72 -13.30
CA LEU A 23 -8.93 -6.04 -13.93
C LEU A 23 -9.36 -7.10 -12.92
N GLU A 24 -8.81 -7.07 -11.72
CA GLU A 24 -9.19 -7.99 -10.65
C GLU A 24 -10.67 -7.85 -10.28
N GLN A 25 -11.14 -6.62 -10.04
CA GLN A 25 -12.56 -6.39 -9.75
C GLN A 25 -13.47 -6.91 -10.86
N LYS A 26 -13.08 -6.70 -12.13
CA LYS A 26 -13.83 -7.19 -13.28
C LYS A 26 -13.86 -8.71 -13.33
N VAL A 27 -12.71 -9.35 -13.19
CA VAL A 27 -12.55 -10.81 -13.24
C VAL A 27 -13.35 -11.49 -12.11
N ILE A 28 -13.29 -10.96 -10.89
CA ILE A 28 -14.06 -11.45 -9.74
C ILE A 28 -15.57 -11.30 -10.00
N LYS A 29 -16.01 -10.12 -10.46
CA LYS A 29 -17.43 -9.84 -10.73
C LYS A 29 -18.00 -10.73 -11.82
N GLU A 30 -17.23 -10.98 -12.87
CA GLU A 30 -17.63 -11.83 -13.99
C GLU A 30 -17.45 -13.34 -13.71
N GLN A 31 -16.92 -13.71 -12.52
CA GLN A 31 -16.49 -15.07 -12.18
C GLN A 31 -15.60 -15.70 -13.26
N ALA A 32 -14.87 -14.86 -14.00
CA ALA A 32 -13.97 -15.29 -15.03
C ALA A 32 -12.73 -15.91 -14.38
N VAL A 33 -12.21 -17.00 -14.96
CA VAL A 33 -10.93 -17.63 -14.57
C VAL A 33 -10.74 -17.83 -13.04
N PRO A 34 -11.66 -18.52 -12.35
CA PRO A 34 -11.64 -18.66 -10.88
C PRO A 34 -10.35 -19.29 -10.34
N GLU A 35 -9.74 -20.21 -11.08
CA GLU A 35 -8.46 -20.83 -10.72
C GLU A 35 -7.30 -19.82 -10.65
N LEU A 36 -7.29 -18.83 -11.56
CA LEU A 36 -6.27 -17.77 -11.55
C LEU A 36 -6.48 -16.78 -10.41
N VAL A 37 -7.73 -16.50 -10.05
CA VAL A 37 -8.07 -15.68 -8.88
C VAL A 37 -7.63 -16.38 -7.60
N GLU A 38 -7.89 -17.70 -7.48
CA GLU A 38 -7.42 -18.48 -6.32
C GLU A 38 -5.89 -18.47 -6.22
N LYS A 39 -5.19 -18.63 -7.35
CA LYS A 39 -3.72 -18.54 -7.40
C LYS A 39 -3.22 -17.16 -6.98
N LEU A 40 -3.90 -16.09 -7.41
CA LEU A 40 -3.59 -14.72 -7.00
C LEU A 40 -3.75 -14.55 -5.48
N HIS A 41 -4.84 -15.05 -4.90
CA HIS A 41 -5.07 -14.99 -3.45
C HIS A 41 -3.99 -15.76 -2.68
N LYS A 42 -3.60 -16.96 -3.12
CA LYS A 42 -2.49 -17.71 -2.49
C LYS A 42 -1.17 -16.93 -2.48
N ILE A 43 -0.85 -16.23 -3.56
CA ILE A 43 0.35 -15.39 -3.62
C ILE A 43 0.24 -14.22 -2.63
N ARG A 44 -0.94 -13.59 -2.52
CA ARG A 44 -1.18 -12.51 -1.57
C ARG A 44 -1.07 -12.97 -0.13
N ASP A 45 -1.64 -14.13 0.21
CA ASP A 45 -1.57 -14.69 1.55
C ASP A 45 -0.11 -14.96 1.95
N ALA A 46 0.68 -15.56 1.05
CA ALA A 46 2.11 -15.79 1.29
C ALA A 46 2.88 -14.47 1.52
N ASN A 47 2.60 -13.44 0.71
CA ASN A 47 3.19 -12.11 0.88
C ASN A 47 2.75 -11.46 2.21
N PHE A 48 1.49 -11.62 2.60
CA PHE A 48 0.95 -11.09 3.85
C PHE A 48 1.62 -11.71 5.07
N VAL A 49 1.81 -13.03 5.09
CA VAL A 49 2.53 -13.71 6.17
C VAL A 49 3.94 -13.15 6.33
N HIS A 50 4.63 -12.88 5.22
CA HIS A 50 5.97 -12.28 5.27
C HIS A 50 5.95 -10.85 5.82
N LEU A 51 5.03 -10.01 5.32
CA LEU A 51 4.89 -8.62 5.79
C LEU A 51 4.52 -8.54 7.27
N THR A 52 3.59 -9.39 7.73
CA THR A 52 3.18 -9.46 9.13
C THR A 52 4.37 -9.73 10.05
N ARG A 53 5.19 -10.74 9.75
CA ARG A 53 6.39 -11.07 10.55
C ARG A 53 7.36 -9.89 10.67
N ILE A 54 7.49 -9.10 9.61
CA ILE A 54 8.40 -7.95 9.59
C ILE A 54 7.86 -6.82 10.46
N ILE A 55 6.54 -6.60 10.43
CA ILE A 55 5.89 -5.61 11.29
C ILE A 55 5.95 -6.06 12.75
N GLU A 56 5.72 -7.34 13.04
CA GLU A 56 5.85 -7.91 14.40
C GLU A 56 7.24 -7.66 14.97
N ALA A 57 8.31 -8.00 14.23
CA ALA A 57 9.68 -7.74 14.66
C ALA A 57 9.95 -6.25 14.94
N ARG A 58 9.41 -5.35 14.11
CA ARG A 58 9.57 -3.90 14.30
C ARG A 58 8.80 -3.37 15.50
N ILE A 59 7.67 -3.98 15.86
CA ILE A 59 6.92 -3.67 17.08
C ILE A 59 7.72 -4.14 18.30
N GLU A 60 8.26 -5.37 18.26
CA GLU A 60 9.10 -5.94 19.34
C GLU A 60 10.37 -5.11 19.59
N GLU A 61 11.00 -4.60 18.53
CA GLU A 61 12.13 -3.64 18.61
C GLU A 61 11.73 -2.27 19.17
N GLY A 62 10.44 -2.00 19.35
CA GLY A 62 9.91 -0.71 19.83
C GLY A 62 9.92 0.41 18.78
N ASN A 63 10.19 0.09 17.51
CA ASN A 63 10.22 1.04 16.41
C ASN A 63 8.81 1.48 15.97
N LEU A 64 7.85 0.56 16.01
CA LEU A 64 6.44 0.80 15.66
C LEU A 64 5.54 0.82 16.89
N GLU A 65 4.36 1.42 16.71
CA GLU A 65 3.26 1.35 17.68
C GLU A 65 2.85 -0.10 17.93
N ASP A 66 2.63 -0.42 19.20
CA ASP A 66 2.17 -1.73 19.67
C ASP A 66 0.66 -1.88 19.41
N VAL A 67 0.36 -2.28 18.18
CA VAL A 67 -0.99 -2.49 17.64
C VAL A 67 -0.99 -3.74 16.76
N PRO A 68 -2.16 -4.32 16.45
CA PRO A 68 -2.23 -5.43 15.51
C PRO A 68 -1.45 -5.10 14.21
N PRO A 69 -0.52 -5.97 13.75
CA PRO A 69 0.35 -5.71 12.59
C PRO A 69 -0.40 -5.29 11.33
N ILE A 70 -1.61 -5.82 11.16
CA ILE A 70 -2.52 -5.52 10.06
C ILE A 70 -2.85 -4.02 9.96
N TYR A 71 -2.82 -3.25 11.06
CA TYR A 71 -3.07 -1.82 11.03
C TYR A 71 -1.98 -1.08 10.27
N HIS A 72 -0.71 -1.43 10.48
CA HIS A 72 0.42 -0.84 9.74
C HIS A 72 0.35 -1.19 8.25
N ILE A 73 0.08 -2.46 7.93
CA ILE A 73 0.00 -2.94 6.54
C ILE A 73 -1.14 -2.27 5.79
N CYS A 74 -2.35 -2.25 6.37
CA CYS A 74 -3.52 -1.67 5.73
C CYS A 74 -3.43 -0.14 5.63
N SER A 75 -2.82 0.54 6.60
CA SER A 75 -2.62 1.99 6.54
C SER A 75 -1.64 2.36 5.43
N ALA A 76 -0.54 1.60 5.31
CA ALA A 76 0.39 1.73 4.20
C ALA A 76 -0.30 1.49 2.84
N TRP A 77 -1.11 0.44 2.74
CA TRP A 77 -1.87 0.13 1.54
C TRP A 77 -2.87 1.24 1.18
N ALA A 78 -3.60 1.78 2.16
CA ALA A 78 -4.58 2.85 1.96
C ALA A 78 -3.93 4.14 1.42
N LEU A 79 -2.78 4.54 1.98
CA LEU A 79 -2.06 5.71 1.50
C LEU A 79 -1.53 5.50 0.07
N ALA A 80 -0.97 4.33 -0.25
CA ALA A 80 -0.51 4.02 -1.61
C ALA A 80 -1.68 4.00 -2.63
N HIS A 81 -2.82 3.43 -2.25
CA HIS A 81 -4.02 3.40 -3.09
C HIS A 81 -4.58 4.81 -3.32
N GLY A 82 -4.69 5.62 -2.26
CA GLY A 82 -5.11 7.02 -2.35
C GLY A 82 -4.17 7.85 -3.22
N ALA A 83 -2.85 7.67 -3.05
CA ALA A 83 -1.83 8.30 -3.89
C ALA A 83 -2.08 7.99 -5.37
N ALA A 84 -2.23 6.71 -5.71
CA ALA A 84 -2.47 6.29 -7.08
C ALA A 84 -3.77 6.88 -7.65
N ALA A 85 -4.85 6.93 -6.87
CA ALA A 85 -6.12 7.53 -7.26
C ALA A 85 -6.01 9.03 -7.56
N LEU A 86 -5.30 9.78 -6.70
CA LEU A 86 -5.06 11.22 -6.89
C LEU A 86 -4.24 11.49 -8.15
N MET A 87 -3.21 10.67 -8.40
CA MET A 87 -2.34 10.80 -9.57
C MET A 87 -3.03 10.58 -10.90
N GLU A 88 -4.20 9.93 -10.94
CA GLU A 88 -4.96 9.67 -12.17
C GLU A 88 -6.18 10.57 -12.33
N SER A 89 -6.63 11.25 -11.27
CA SER A 89 -7.78 12.15 -11.32
C SER A 89 -7.42 13.47 -12.02
N PRO A 90 -8.06 13.82 -13.16
CA PRO A 90 -7.81 15.11 -13.82
C PRO A 90 -8.11 16.31 -12.91
N PHE A 91 -9.07 16.14 -11.98
CA PHE A 91 -9.44 17.18 -11.03
C PHE A 91 -8.31 17.47 -10.02
N TYR A 92 -7.62 16.45 -9.52
CA TYR A 92 -6.54 16.65 -8.55
C TYR A 92 -5.20 16.93 -9.21
N GLN A 93 -4.93 16.34 -10.38
CA GLN A 93 -3.72 16.63 -11.14
C GLN A 93 -3.56 18.12 -11.47
N ARG A 94 -4.67 18.87 -11.64
CA ARG A 94 -4.60 20.32 -11.88
C ARG A 94 -4.21 21.14 -10.64
N LEU A 95 -4.27 20.54 -9.45
CA LEU A 95 -3.94 21.16 -8.16
C LEU A 95 -2.55 20.73 -7.65
N ILE A 96 -1.99 19.65 -8.21
CA ILE A 96 -0.68 19.10 -7.86
C ILE A 96 0.28 19.48 -8.99
N GLU A 97 1.00 20.59 -8.81
CA GLU A 97 1.90 21.14 -9.82
C GLU A 97 3.12 20.25 -10.06
N ASP A 98 3.79 19.83 -8.98
CA ASP A 98 4.91 18.89 -9.01
C ASP A 98 4.47 17.51 -8.52
N LYS A 99 4.41 16.57 -9.47
CA LYS A 99 3.94 15.20 -9.26
C LYS A 99 4.99 14.34 -8.58
N ASP A 100 6.26 14.57 -8.89
CA ASP A 100 7.35 13.76 -8.37
C ASP A 100 7.64 14.15 -6.92
N ASP A 101 7.64 15.45 -6.62
CA ASP A 101 7.75 15.96 -5.24
C ASP A 101 6.58 15.46 -4.36
N PHE A 102 5.35 15.47 -4.88
CA PHE A 102 4.20 14.94 -4.15
C PHE A 102 4.34 13.44 -3.83
N ILE A 103 4.84 12.64 -4.78
CA ILE A 103 5.07 11.21 -4.56
C ILE A 103 6.18 10.99 -3.52
N ASP A 104 7.28 11.75 -3.61
CA ASP A 104 8.36 11.68 -2.63
C ASP A 104 7.89 12.09 -1.23
N PHE A 105 7.05 13.13 -1.12
CA PHE A 105 6.42 13.52 0.13
C PHE A 105 5.57 12.37 0.73
N LEU A 106 4.76 11.70 -0.09
CA LEU A 106 3.94 10.58 0.37
C LEU A 106 4.78 9.37 0.78
N ILE A 107 5.90 9.10 0.10
CA ILE A 107 6.87 8.07 0.50
C ILE A 107 7.41 8.38 1.89
N ASP A 108 7.84 9.61 2.11
CA ASP A 108 8.43 10.02 3.39
C ASP A 108 7.43 9.96 4.54
N ILE A 109 6.15 10.26 4.27
CA ILE A 109 5.06 10.03 5.23
C ILE A 109 4.84 8.53 5.46
N GLY A 110 4.76 7.74 4.39
CA GLY A 110 4.56 6.29 4.46
C GLY A 110 5.64 5.55 5.25
N ILE A 111 6.90 6.00 5.16
CA ILE A 111 8.03 5.43 5.92
C ILE A 111 7.92 5.70 7.42
N ARG A 112 7.39 6.87 7.80
CA ARG A 112 7.26 7.28 9.20
C ARG A 112 5.98 6.79 9.83
N MET A 113 5.02 6.34 9.04
CA MET A 113 3.70 5.93 9.49
C MET A 113 3.78 4.78 10.50
N GLY A 114 3.09 4.96 11.62
CA GLY A 114 3.02 3.92 12.65
C GLY A 114 4.26 3.85 13.54
N ASN A 115 5.22 4.77 13.40
CA ASN A 115 6.31 4.89 14.37
C ASN A 115 5.76 5.15 15.77
N ARG A 116 6.40 4.54 16.76
CA ARG A 116 5.99 4.67 18.16
C ARG A 116 5.98 6.13 18.62
N GLY A 117 4.92 6.51 19.34
CA GLY A 117 4.73 7.87 19.86
C GLY A 117 4.02 8.83 18.90
N GLN A 118 3.62 8.38 17.71
CA GLN A 118 2.83 9.19 16.77
C GLN A 118 1.33 9.13 17.03
N ARG A 119 0.84 8.11 17.75
CA ARG A 119 -0.53 8.11 18.23
C ARG A 119 -0.59 9.06 19.43
N GLY A 120 -1.21 10.23 19.22
CA GLY A 120 -1.52 11.15 20.30
C GLY A 120 -2.19 10.38 21.44
N LYS A 121 -1.51 10.34 22.59
CA LYS A 121 -2.08 9.82 23.83
C LYS A 121 -2.90 10.90 24.50
#